data_AF-A0A9E2J0J7-F1
#
_entry.id   AF-A0A9E2J0J7-F1
#
_cell.length_a   1.000
_cell.length_b   1.000
_cell.length_c   1.000
_cell.angle_alpha   90.00
_cell.angle_beta   90.00
_cell.angle_gamma   90.00
#
_symmetry.space_group_name_H-M   'P 1'
#
loop_
_entity.id
_entity.type
_entity.pdbx_description
1 polymer ?
#
loop_
_entity_poly.entity_id
_entity_poly.type
_entity_poly.pdbx_seq_one_letter_code
_entity_poly.pdbx_strand_id
1 'polypeptide(L)'
;MMKDLSKLEDKLGIIFKDKNLLQQAFVHRSFLNENPDFGLEHNERLEFLGDAVLELVVTKYLYSNYPNPEGELTNWRAALVNAKKLAEIAEAISLNDFLMLSRGEAKDMGRARQYILANTMESLIGAIFLDQGIEAAGEFIAKNILSHLSEILNAGAYRDAKSLFQEEAQDRVGITPSYEVLKEWGPDHAKHFNVGVYLDDELVAEGEGISKQDAQQKAAEAALTAKGWNGGNGK
;
A
#
# COMPACT_ATOMS: atom_id res chain seq x y z
N MET A 1 -4.18 25.85 -20.37
CA MET A 1 -2.82 26.41 -20.21
C MET A 1 -2.01 25.40 -19.42
N MET A 2 -0.78 25.11 -19.83
CA MET A 2 0.02 24.09 -19.13
C MET A 2 0.33 24.55 -17.70
N LYS A 3 0.28 23.62 -16.74
CA LYS A 3 0.62 23.91 -15.34
C LYS A 3 2.14 23.96 -15.24
N ASP A 4 2.68 24.99 -14.61
CA ASP A 4 4.12 25.08 -14.38
C ASP A 4 4.53 24.06 -13.31
N LEU A 5 5.24 23.02 -13.75
CA LEU A 5 5.72 21.91 -12.91
C LEU A 5 7.21 22.05 -12.56
N SER A 6 7.86 23.18 -12.88
CA SER A 6 9.28 23.42 -12.55
C SER A 6 9.56 23.26 -11.05
N LYS A 7 8.66 23.78 -10.21
CA LYS A 7 8.75 23.63 -8.74
C LYS A 7 8.70 22.17 -8.29
N LEU A 8 7.96 21.33 -9.01
CA LEU A 8 7.91 19.90 -8.72
C LEU A 8 9.24 19.25 -9.13
N GLU A 9 9.74 19.54 -10.33
CA GLU A 9 11.04 19.03 -10.79
C GLU A 9 12.17 19.36 -9.81
N ASP A 10 12.24 20.60 -9.32
CA ASP A 10 13.19 21.04 -8.30
C ASP A 10 13.02 20.27 -6.99
N LYS A 11 11.78 20.06 -6.54
CA LYS A 11 11.48 19.32 -5.31
C LYS A 11 11.86 17.85 -5.42
N LEU A 12 11.62 17.24 -6.57
CA LEU A 12 11.95 15.84 -6.83
C LEU A 12 13.45 15.66 -7.08
N GLY A 13 14.12 16.69 -7.59
CA GLY A 13 15.49 16.61 -8.08
C GLY A 13 15.58 15.90 -9.44
N ILE A 14 14.52 15.95 -10.24
CA ILE A 14 14.40 15.27 -11.54
C ILE A 14 13.99 16.30 -12.58
N ILE A 15 14.85 16.50 -13.58
CA ILE A 15 14.56 17.38 -14.72
C ILE A 15 14.11 16.51 -15.89
N PHE A 16 12.83 16.61 -16.27
CA PHE A 16 12.26 15.88 -17.40
C PHE A 16 12.75 16.46 -18.73
N LYS A 17 13.08 15.55 -19.67
CA LYS A 17 13.37 15.91 -21.07
C LYS A 17 12.08 16.20 -21.81
N ASP A 18 11.09 15.32 -21.66
CA ASP A 18 9.73 15.53 -22.17
C ASP A 18 8.79 16.04 -21.06
N LYS A 19 8.50 17.34 -21.10
CA LYS A 19 7.59 18.00 -20.16
C LYS A 19 6.15 17.52 -20.30
N ASN A 20 5.76 16.99 -21.46
CA ASN A 20 4.41 16.46 -21.65
C ASN A 20 4.20 15.17 -20.85
N LEU A 21 5.22 14.31 -20.71
CA LEU A 21 5.14 13.12 -19.86
C LEU A 21 4.90 13.49 -18.40
N LEU A 22 5.70 14.43 -17.88
CA LEU A 22 5.52 14.94 -16.52
C LEU A 22 4.12 15.53 -16.36
N GLN A 23 3.68 16.34 -17.31
CA GLN A 23 2.37 16.97 -17.22
C GLN A 23 1.22 15.97 -17.29
N GLN A 24 1.30 14.99 -18.19
CA GLN A 24 0.32 13.93 -18.35
C GLN A 24 0.13 13.14 -17.06
N ALA A 25 1.20 12.89 -16.29
CA ALA A 25 1.12 12.15 -15.04
C ALA A 25 0.14 12.75 -14.01
N PHE A 26 -0.14 14.06 -14.10
CA PHE A 26 -1.05 14.78 -13.20
C PHE A 26 -2.43 15.04 -13.79
N VAL A 27 -2.73 14.54 -15.00
CA VAL A 27 -4.02 14.70 -15.67
C VAL A 27 -4.96 13.57 -15.26
N HIS A 28 -5.82 13.83 -14.29
CA HIS A 28 -6.91 12.89 -13.99
C HIS A 28 -7.98 12.96 -15.09
N ARG A 29 -8.62 11.82 -15.40
CA ARG A 29 -9.68 11.73 -16.41
C ARG A 29 -10.80 12.78 -16.24
N SER A 30 -11.13 13.14 -14.99
CA SER A 30 -12.18 14.14 -14.72
C SER A 30 -11.84 15.51 -15.30
N PHE A 31 -10.56 15.87 -15.36
CA PHE A 31 -10.11 17.17 -15.85
C PHE A 31 -10.37 17.33 -17.34
N LEU A 32 -10.18 16.27 -18.13
CA LEU A 32 -10.43 16.29 -19.58
C LEU A 32 -11.90 16.48 -19.92
N ASN A 33 -12.81 16.01 -19.06
CA ASN A 33 -14.25 16.26 -19.23
C ASN A 33 -14.60 17.75 -19.20
N GLU A 34 -13.85 18.56 -18.43
CA GLU A 34 -14.03 20.02 -18.37
C GLU A 34 -13.09 20.77 -19.32
N ASN A 35 -12.07 20.11 -19.86
CA ASN A 35 -10.99 20.70 -20.68
C ASN A 35 -10.67 19.81 -21.90
N PRO A 36 -11.61 19.63 -22.86
CA PRO A 36 -11.42 18.71 -23.99
C PRO A 36 -10.26 19.10 -24.92
N ASP A 37 -9.91 20.39 -24.97
CA ASP A 37 -8.85 20.93 -25.83
C ASP A 37 -7.46 20.94 -25.16
N PHE A 38 -7.27 20.24 -24.03
CA PHE A 38 -6.02 20.28 -23.27
C PHE A 38 -4.81 19.67 -24.01
N GLY A 39 -5.05 18.78 -24.98
CA GLY A 39 -4.04 18.25 -25.90
C GLY A 39 -3.19 17.07 -25.37
N LEU A 40 -3.36 16.69 -24.10
CA LEU A 40 -2.76 15.48 -23.51
C LEU A 40 -3.85 14.50 -23.07
N GLU A 41 -3.53 13.21 -23.07
CA GLU A 41 -4.40 12.17 -22.51
C GLU A 41 -4.39 12.20 -20.98
N HIS A 42 -5.25 11.40 -20.35
CA HIS A 42 -5.23 11.20 -18.91
C HIS A 42 -4.11 10.23 -18.49
N ASN A 43 -3.91 10.12 -17.18
CA ASN A 43 -2.74 9.51 -16.58
C ASN A 43 -2.83 7.97 -16.39
N GLU A 44 -4.01 7.36 -16.56
CA GLU A 44 -4.26 5.92 -16.32
C GLU A 44 -3.30 4.97 -17.07
N ARG A 45 -2.83 5.32 -18.28
CA ARG A 45 -1.84 4.48 -19.00
C ARG A 45 -0.44 4.55 -18.40
N LEU A 46 -0.06 5.72 -17.91
CA LEU A 46 1.20 5.92 -17.18
C LEU A 46 1.14 5.26 -15.81
N GLU A 47 -0.01 5.33 -15.13
CA GLU A 47 -0.30 4.61 -13.88
C GLU A 47 -0.07 3.11 -14.06
N PHE A 48 -0.73 2.50 -15.04
CA PHE A 48 -0.58 1.09 -15.37
C PHE A 48 0.89 0.66 -15.58
N LEU A 49 1.67 1.47 -16.29
CA LEU A 49 3.10 1.22 -16.51
C LEU A 49 3.91 1.40 -15.23
N GLY A 50 3.63 2.48 -14.49
CA GLY A 50 4.34 2.86 -13.29
C GLY A 50 4.15 1.88 -12.14
N ASP A 51 2.97 1.29 -12.00
CA ASP A 51 2.70 0.19 -11.06
C ASP A 51 3.63 -1.00 -11.32
N ALA A 52 3.70 -1.48 -12.57
CA ALA A 52 4.60 -2.58 -12.93
C ALA A 52 6.09 -2.24 -12.68
N VAL A 53 6.51 -1.00 -12.94
CA VAL A 53 7.87 -0.53 -12.65
C VAL A 53 8.12 -0.51 -11.14
N LEU A 54 7.17 0.00 -10.36
CA LEU A 54 7.23 0.07 -8.90
C LEU A 54 7.36 -1.33 -8.31
N GLU A 55 6.49 -2.27 -8.70
CA GLU A 55 6.52 -3.65 -8.24
C GLU A 55 7.86 -4.32 -8.54
N LEU A 56 8.39 -4.15 -9.76
CA LEU A 56 9.67 -4.74 -10.15
C LEU A 56 10.83 -4.20 -9.32
N VAL A 57 10.93 -2.89 -9.15
CA VAL A 57 12.02 -2.25 -8.42
C VAL A 57 11.98 -2.66 -6.94
N VAL A 58 10.81 -2.60 -6.32
CA VAL A 58 10.64 -2.99 -4.91
C VAL A 58 10.93 -4.48 -4.73
N THR A 59 10.40 -5.35 -5.60
CA THR A 59 10.66 -6.80 -5.54
C THR A 59 12.15 -7.10 -5.68
N LYS A 60 12.83 -6.47 -6.65
CA LYS A 60 14.28 -6.64 -6.86
C LYS A 60 15.07 -6.19 -5.63
N TYR A 61 14.70 -5.06 -5.03
CA TYR A 61 15.36 -4.55 -3.82
C TYR A 61 15.20 -5.53 -2.66
N LEU A 62 13.96 -5.97 -2.39
CA LEU A 62 13.66 -6.91 -1.30
C LEU A 62 14.41 -8.24 -1.49
N TYR A 63 14.34 -8.83 -2.68
CA TYR A 63 15.05 -10.06 -3.01
C TYR A 63 16.57 -9.96 -2.81
N SER A 64 17.18 -8.82 -3.17
CA SER A 64 18.63 -8.66 -3.15
C SER A 64 19.18 -8.37 -1.74
N ASN A 65 18.36 -7.80 -0.85
CA ASN A 65 18.82 -7.31 0.45
C ASN A 65 18.32 -8.13 1.64
N TYR A 66 17.28 -8.96 1.44
CA TYR A 66 16.66 -9.71 2.52
C TYR A 66 16.51 -11.20 2.16
N PRO A 67 17.20 -12.11 2.87
CA PRO A 67 17.13 -13.55 2.63
C PRO A 67 15.88 -14.20 3.27
N ASN A 68 14.74 -13.49 3.28
CA ASN A 68 13.51 -13.94 3.90
C ASN A 68 12.68 -14.83 2.95
N PRO A 69 11.77 -15.66 3.48
CA PRO A 69 10.83 -16.41 2.66
C PRO A 69 9.97 -15.52 1.76
N GLU A 70 9.55 -16.06 0.61
CA GLU A 70 8.76 -15.33 -0.39
C GLU A 70 7.51 -14.67 0.22
N GLY A 71 6.78 -15.36 1.10
CA GLY A 71 5.58 -14.81 1.73
C GLY A 71 5.85 -13.54 2.55
N GLU A 72 6.97 -13.46 3.28
CA GLU A 72 7.36 -12.24 4.00
C GLU A 72 7.71 -11.11 3.05
N LEU A 73 8.49 -11.39 2.00
CA LEU A 73 8.87 -10.41 0.99
C LEU A 73 7.64 -9.86 0.25
N THR A 74 6.68 -10.74 -0.07
CA THR A 74 5.40 -10.37 -0.70
C THR A 74 4.58 -9.46 0.22
N ASN A 75 4.54 -9.77 1.52
CA ASN A 75 3.87 -8.93 2.51
C ASN A 75 4.53 -7.55 2.67
N TRP A 76 5.86 -7.48 2.70
CA TRP A 76 6.60 -6.21 2.74
C TRP A 76 6.36 -5.37 1.51
N ARG A 77 6.39 -5.99 0.32
CA ARG A 77 6.06 -5.31 -0.92
C ARG A 77 4.65 -4.73 -0.86
N ALA A 78 3.65 -5.53 -0.49
CA ALA A 78 2.25 -5.08 -0.38
C ALA A 78 2.09 -3.93 0.63
N ALA A 79 2.81 -3.97 1.75
CA ALA A 79 2.82 -2.89 2.73
C ALA A 79 3.47 -1.60 2.21
N LEU A 80 4.46 -1.69 1.32
CA LEU A 80 5.13 -0.55 0.69
C LEU A 80 4.29 0.09 -0.43
N VAL A 81 3.66 -0.73 -1.27
CA VAL A 81 3.05 -0.28 -2.54
C VAL A 81 1.52 -0.20 -2.50
N ASN A 82 0.89 -0.34 -1.33
CA ASN A 82 -0.56 -0.15 -1.26
C ASN A 82 -0.98 1.32 -1.41
N ALA A 83 -2.20 1.52 -1.90
CA ALA A 83 -2.77 2.84 -2.15
C ALA A 83 -2.72 3.79 -0.95
N LYS A 84 -2.91 3.30 0.28
CA LYS A 84 -2.84 4.16 1.47
C LYS A 84 -1.43 4.72 1.65
N LYS A 85 -0.40 3.86 1.60
CA LYS A 85 0.99 4.26 1.76
C LYS A 85 1.44 5.18 0.61
N LEU A 86 1.08 4.85 -0.63
CA LEU A 86 1.42 5.69 -1.79
C LEU A 86 0.76 7.06 -1.73
N ALA A 87 -0.50 7.15 -1.27
CA ALA A 87 -1.17 8.42 -1.04
C ALA A 87 -0.48 9.26 0.04
N GLU A 88 -0.11 8.65 1.19
CA GLU A 88 0.64 9.33 2.26
C GLU A 88 1.96 9.93 1.74
N ILE A 89 2.72 9.16 0.95
CA ILE A 89 3.98 9.61 0.35
C ILE A 89 3.74 10.72 -0.68
N ALA A 90 2.71 10.57 -1.53
CA ALA A 90 2.31 11.58 -2.51
C ALA A 90 1.94 12.92 -1.85
N GLU A 91 1.25 12.90 -0.71
CA GLU A 91 0.95 14.09 0.07
C GLU A 91 2.22 14.71 0.66
N ALA A 92 3.11 13.89 1.24
CA ALA A 92 4.37 14.38 1.83
C ALA A 92 5.26 15.10 0.80
N ILE A 93 5.28 14.62 -0.45
CA ILE A 93 5.98 15.30 -1.55
C ILE A 93 5.11 16.33 -2.29
N SER A 94 3.91 16.63 -1.80
CA SER A 94 2.98 17.66 -2.29
C SER A 94 2.50 17.45 -3.73
N LEU A 95 2.31 16.19 -4.17
CA LEU A 95 1.75 15.90 -5.49
C LEU A 95 0.34 16.47 -5.67
N ASN A 96 -0.43 16.57 -4.58
CA ASN A 96 -1.78 17.11 -4.58
C ASN A 96 -1.87 18.52 -5.19
N ASP A 97 -0.85 19.36 -4.96
CA ASP A 97 -0.83 20.75 -5.45
C ASP A 97 -0.70 20.82 -6.98
N PHE A 98 -0.23 19.75 -7.60
CA PHE A 98 0.03 19.66 -9.04
C PHE A 98 -1.09 18.94 -9.80
N LEU A 99 -1.96 18.19 -9.11
CA LEU A 99 -3.11 17.51 -9.72
C LEU A 99 -3.98 18.45 -10.56
N MET A 100 -4.43 17.93 -11.70
CA MET A 100 -5.42 18.54 -12.57
C MET A 100 -6.70 17.71 -12.49
N LEU A 101 -7.73 18.31 -11.92
CA LEU A 101 -9.01 17.68 -11.59
C LEU A 101 -10.17 18.57 -12.07
N SER A 102 -11.36 17.98 -12.21
CA SER A 102 -12.57 18.77 -12.41
C SER A 102 -12.89 19.58 -11.15
N ARG A 103 -13.71 20.63 -11.25
CA ARG A 103 -14.12 21.40 -10.06
C ARG A 103 -14.89 20.56 -9.04
N GLY A 104 -15.62 19.55 -9.50
CA GLY A 104 -16.33 18.61 -8.64
C GLY A 104 -15.36 17.69 -7.89
N GLU A 105 -14.48 17.03 -8.63
CA GLU A 105 -13.48 16.10 -8.09
C GLU A 105 -12.50 16.81 -7.14
N ALA A 106 -12.15 18.06 -7.46
CA ALA A 106 -11.27 18.87 -6.63
C ALA A 106 -11.78 19.11 -5.20
N LYS A 107 -13.10 19.02 -4.96
CA LYS A 107 -13.72 19.23 -3.64
C LYS A 107 -13.71 17.99 -2.75
N ASP A 108 -13.60 16.80 -3.33
CA ASP A 108 -13.49 15.57 -2.55
C ASP A 108 -12.06 15.46 -2.00
N MET A 109 -11.96 15.46 -0.66
CA MET A 109 -10.73 15.30 0.11
C MET A 109 -10.75 14.01 0.96
N GLY A 110 -11.71 13.12 0.70
CA GLY A 110 -11.88 11.86 1.41
C GLY A 110 -11.12 10.71 0.73
N ARG A 111 -11.70 9.51 0.80
CA ARG A 111 -11.06 8.28 0.31
C ARG A 111 -10.79 8.31 -1.20
N ALA A 112 -11.65 8.96 -1.99
CA ALA A 112 -11.44 9.11 -3.43
C ALA A 112 -10.14 9.89 -3.73
N ARG A 113 -9.86 10.94 -2.95
CA ARG A 113 -8.61 11.72 -3.07
C ARG A 113 -7.38 10.87 -2.83
N GLN A 114 -7.42 9.97 -1.85
CA GLN A 114 -6.29 9.08 -1.55
C GLN A 114 -5.98 8.15 -2.73
N TYR A 115 -7.00 7.55 -3.35
CA TYR A 115 -6.80 6.74 -4.55
C TYR A 115 -6.21 7.56 -5.71
N ILE A 116 -6.74 8.77 -5.96
CA ILE A 116 -6.20 9.65 -7.01
C ILE A 116 -4.72 9.96 -6.77
N LEU A 117 -4.32 10.20 -5.52
CA LEU A 117 -2.93 10.48 -5.17
C LEU A 117 -2.01 9.27 -5.34
N ALA A 118 -2.48 8.09 -4.94
CA ALA A 118 -1.75 6.83 -5.17
C ALA A 118 -1.53 6.59 -6.67
N ASN A 119 -2.58 6.67 -7.47
CA ASN A 119 -2.52 6.51 -8.92
C ASN A 119 -1.60 7.56 -9.58
N THR A 120 -1.56 8.77 -9.04
CA THR A 120 -0.66 9.83 -9.54
C THR A 120 0.79 9.56 -9.18
N MET A 121 1.07 8.96 -8.01
CA MET A 121 2.42 8.48 -7.67
C MET A 121 2.89 7.43 -8.68
N GLU A 122 2.06 6.42 -8.95
CA GLU A 122 2.35 5.39 -9.96
C GLU A 122 2.54 6.03 -11.34
N SER A 123 1.65 6.94 -11.74
CA SER A 123 1.76 7.64 -13.01
C SER A 123 3.04 8.45 -13.16
N LEU A 124 3.48 9.12 -12.09
CA LEU A 124 4.76 9.83 -12.05
C LEU A 124 5.94 8.87 -12.21
N ILE A 125 5.91 7.70 -11.57
CA ILE A 125 6.92 6.65 -11.76
C ILE A 125 6.95 6.18 -13.23
N GLY A 126 5.78 5.96 -13.84
CA GLY A 126 5.68 5.60 -15.25
C GLY A 126 6.25 6.67 -16.18
N ALA A 127 6.00 7.96 -15.87
CA ALA A 127 6.56 9.09 -16.61
C ALA A 127 8.09 9.18 -16.49
N ILE A 128 8.64 9.03 -15.27
CA ILE A 128 10.10 9.01 -15.04
C ILE A 128 10.74 7.87 -15.82
N PHE A 129 10.14 6.68 -15.78
CA PHE A 129 10.64 5.50 -16.49
C PHE A 129 10.69 5.71 -18.00
N LEU A 130 9.63 6.29 -18.60
CA LEU A 130 9.62 6.58 -20.04
C LEU A 130 10.63 7.66 -20.45
N ASP A 131 10.83 8.68 -19.61
CA ASP A 131 11.72 9.80 -19.92
C ASP A 131 13.22 9.45 -19.73
N GLN A 132 13.54 8.65 -18.70
CA GLN A 132 14.93 8.49 -18.21
C GLN A 132 15.35 7.04 -17.92
N GLY A 133 14.44 6.07 -18.03
CA GLY A 133 14.75 4.65 -17.86
C GLY A 133 14.59 4.12 -16.43
N ILE A 134 14.91 2.84 -16.26
CA ILE A 134 14.68 2.09 -15.01
C ILE A 134 15.59 2.56 -13.87
N GLU A 135 16.79 3.04 -14.18
CA GLU A 135 17.74 3.53 -13.19
C GLU A 135 17.20 4.78 -12.48
N ALA A 136 16.74 5.78 -13.24
CA ALA A 136 16.17 7.00 -12.68
C ALA A 136 14.87 6.74 -11.90
N ALA A 137 13.99 5.87 -12.42
CA ALA A 137 12.80 5.44 -11.70
C ALA A 137 13.18 4.71 -10.39
N GLY A 138 14.21 3.86 -10.44
CA GLY A 138 14.74 3.14 -9.28
C GLY A 138 15.26 4.07 -8.18
N GLU A 139 16.01 5.12 -8.55
CA GLU A 139 16.49 6.14 -7.60
C GLU A 139 15.35 6.90 -6.94
N PHE A 140 14.32 7.28 -7.71
CA PHE A 140 13.12 7.92 -7.19
C PHE A 140 12.37 7.02 -6.20
N ILE A 141 12.15 5.75 -6.56
CA ILE A 141 11.48 4.75 -5.71
C ILE A 141 12.30 4.49 -4.44
N ALA A 142 13.62 4.39 -4.56
CA ALA A 142 14.50 4.18 -3.42
C ALA A 142 14.42 5.33 -2.40
N LYS A 143 14.47 6.57 -2.91
CA LYS A 143 14.45 7.77 -2.07
C LYS A 143 13.11 7.99 -1.37
N ASN A 144 11.99 7.72 -2.05
CA ASN A 144 10.66 8.12 -1.56
C ASN A 144 9.82 6.96 -1.01
N ILE A 145 10.00 5.74 -1.53
CA ILE A 145 9.16 4.58 -1.17
C ILE A 145 9.95 3.62 -0.27
N LEU A 146 11.09 3.11 -0.74
CA LEU A 146 11.89 2.14 0.03
C LEU A 146 12.45 2.72 1.34
N SER A 147 12.58 4.05 1.45
CA SER A 147 12.95 4.73 2.71
C SER A 147 12.00 4.42 3.87
N HIS A 148 10.76 3.98 3.59
CA HIS A 148 9.75 3.63 4.60
C HIS A 148 9.79 2.14 4.99
N LEU A 149 10.63 1.32 4.35
CA LEU A 149 10.69 -0.12 4.64
C LEU A 149 11.07 -0.39 6.09
N SER A 150 12.02 0.36 6.66
CA SER A 150 12.42 0.20 8.07
C SER A 150 11.25 0.39 9.04
N GLU A 151 10.34 1.34 8.76
CA GLU A 151 9.14 1.55 9.57
C GLU A 151 8.18 0.36 9.46
N ILE A 152 8.00 -0.18 8.26
CA ILE A 152 7.16 -1.37 8.01
C ILE A 152 7.72 -2.59 8.75
N LEU A 153 9.04 -2.81 8.66
CA LEU A 153 9.72 -3.90 9.36
C LEU A 153 9.56 -3.79 10.87
N ASN A 154 9.74 -2.59 11.43
CA ASN A 154 9.64 -2.35 12.87
C ASN A 154 8.21 -2.40 13.40
N ALA A 155 7.23 -2.00 12.60
CA ALA A 155 5.83 -2.04 12.99
C ALA A 155 5.26 -3.46 13.07
N GLY A 156 5.93 -4.46 12.47
CA GLY A 156 5.41 -5.83 12.36
C GLY A 156 4.12 -5.94 11.54
N ALA A 157 3.64 -4.83 10.97
CA ALA A 157 2.34 -4.66 10.34
C ALA A 157 2.19 -5.40 8.99
N TYR A 158 3.19 -6.20 8.61
CA TYR A 158 3.22 -7.00 7.38
C TYR A 158 2.85 -8.46 7.61
N ARG A 159 2.98 -8.99 8.83
CA ARG A 159 2.56 -10.37 9.11
C ARG A 159 1.08 -10.36 9.44
N ASP A 160 0.26 -10.82 8.51
CA ASP A 160 -1.12 -11.20 8.80
C ASP A 160 -1.09 -12.24 9.93
N ALA A 161 -1.54 -11.85 11.11
CA ALA A 161 -1.47 -12.65 12.32
C ALA A 161 -2.24 -13.96 12.19
N LYS A 162 -3.33 -14.01 11.39
CA LYS A 162 -4.03 -15.28 11.13
C LYS A 162 -3.14 -16.24 10.34
N SER A 163 -2.47 -15.73 9.33
CA SER A 163 -1.56 -16.51 8.47
C SER A 163 -0.36 -17.00 9.27
N LEU A 164 0.27 -16.12 10.05
CA LEU A 164 1.37 -16.49 10.95
C LEU A 164 0.92 -17.52 12.00
N PHE A 165 -0.23 -17.32 12.64
CA PHE A 165 -0.73 -18.27 13.63
C PHE A 165 -1.06 -19.63 13.00
N GLN A 166 -1.58 -19.64 11.77
CA GLN A 166 -1.84 -20.87 11.03
C GLN A 166 -0.55 -21.61 10.66
N GLU A 167 0.48 -20.90 10.18
CA GLU A 167 1.80 -21.48 9.89
C GLU A 167 2.43 -22.08 11.15
N GLU A 168 2.50 -21.30 12.23
CA GLU A 168 3.07 -21.74 13.51
C GLU A 168 2.28 -22.91 14.14
N ALA A 169 0.94 -22.90 14.03
CA ALA A 169 0.09 -24.00 14.48
C ALA A 169 0.35 -25.28 13.67
N GLN A 170 0.44 -25.16 12.34
CA GLN A 170 0.69 -26.29 11.47
C GLN A 170 2.10 -26.86 11.69
N ASP A 171 3.11 -26.01 11.87
CA ASP A 171 4.51 -26.42 12.07
C ASP A 171 4.77 -27.01 13.46
N ARG A 172 4.18 -26.43 14.51
CA ARG A 172 4.47 -26.83 15.90
C ARG A 172 3.57 -27.93 16.42
N VAL A 173 2.30 -27.91 16.05
CA VAL A 173 1.31 -28.86 16.59
C VAL A 173 0.55 -29.63 15.52
N GLY A 174 0.75 -29.33 14.23
CA GLY A 174 0.12 -30.06 13.12
C GLY A 174 -1.37 -29.79 12.95
N ILE A 175 -1.89 -28.70 13.54
CA ILE A 175 -3.33 -28.38 13.58
C ILE A 175 -3.58 -27.09 12.80
N THR A 176 -4.64 -27.07 11.99
CA THR A 176 -5.12 -25.86 11.32
C THR A 176 -6.09 -25.11 12.25
N PRO A 177 -5.85 -23.84 12.60
CA PRO A 177 -6.73 -23.10 13.49
C PRO A 177 -8.13 -22.86 12.92
N SER A 178 -9.15 -22.90 13.79
CA SER A 178 -10.53 -22.51 13.45
C SER A 178 -10.93 -21.23 14.19
N TYR A 179 -11.87 -20.47 13.61
CA TYR A 179 -12.33 -19.19 14.17
C TYR A 179 -13.84 -19.17 14.29
N GLU A 180 -14.36 -18.86 15.47
CA GLU A 180 -15.79 -18.86 15.76
C GLU A 180 -16.25 -17.53 16.35
N VAL A 181 -17.37 -17.01 15.88
CA VAL A 181 -17.98 -15.79 16.46
C VAL A 181 -18.64 -16.18 17.78
N LEU A 182 -18.08 -15.72 18.89
CA LEU A 182 -18.61 -15.97 20.23
C LEU A 182 -19.76 -15.03 20.55
N LYS A 183 -19.63 -13.76 20.14
CA LYS A 183 -20.64 -12.72 20.35
C LYS A 183 -20.65 -11.71 19.20
N GLU A 184 -21.83 -11.20 18.89
CA GLU A 184 -21.99 -10.02 18.03
C GLU A 184 -23.00 -9.05 18.66
N TRP A 185 -22.71 -7.75 18.61
CA TRP A 185 -23.57 -6.71 19.19
C TRP A 185 -23.46 -5.38 18.44
N GLY A 186 -24.34 -4.44 18.76
CA GLY A 186 -24.41 -3.14 18.10
C GLY A 186 -25.40 -3.10 16.92
N PRO A 187 -25.74 -1.90 16.41
CA PRO A 187 -26.65 -1.75 15.29
C PRO A 187 -26.00 -2.20 13.98
N ASP A 188 -26.77 -2.52 12.94
CA ASP A 188 -26.25 -3.10 11.69
C ASP A 188 -25.16 -2.26 11.01
N HIS A 189 -25.19 -0.94 11.18
CA HIS A 189 -24.21 0.01 10.63
C HIS A 189 -22.98 0.23 11.54
N ALA A 190 -22.93 -0.38 12.72
CA ALA A 190 -21.83 -0.32 13.69
C ALA A 190 -21.77 -1.61 14.52
N LYS A 191 -21.73 -2.76 13.84
CA LYS A 191 -21.60 -4.06 14.50
C LYS A 191 -20.20 -4.23 15.09
N HIS A 192 -20.16 -4.88 16.24
CA HIS A 192 -18.98 -5.36 16.91
C HIS A 192 -19.05 -6.89 17.00
N PHE A 193 -17.90 -7.54 16.84
CA PHE A 193 -17.75 -8.98 16.87
C PHE A 193 -16.69 -9.35 17.90
N ASN A 194 -16.94 -10.37 18.71
CA ASN A 194 -15.92 -11.08 19.46
C ASN A 194 -15.76 -12.48 18.84
N VAL A 195 -14.53 -12.83 18.45
CA VAL A 195 -14.18 -14.09 17.80
C VAL A 195 -13.15 -14.84 18.64
N GLY A 196 -13.41 -16.12 18.88
CA GLY A 196 -12.44 -17.05 19.46
C GLY A 196 -11.63 -17.75 18.37
N VAL A 197 -10.34 -17.99 18.62
CA VAL A 197 -9.49 -18.85 17.79
C VAL A 197 -9.15 -20.13 18.56
N TYR A 198 -9.29 -21.25 17.86
CA TYR A 198 -9.19 -22.59 18.43
C TYR A 198 -8.11 -23.42 17.74
N LEU A 199 -7.52 -24.34 18.50
CA LEU A 199 -6.76 -25.47 17.99
C LEU A 199 -7.51 -26.74 18.41
N ASP A 200 -8.12 -27.43 17.44
CA ASP A 200 -9.16 -28.44 17.69
C ASP A 200 -10.27 -27.86 18.60
N ASP A 201 -10.45 -28.43 19.79
CA ASP A 201 -11.48 -28.00 20.75
C ASP A 201 -10.94 -26.99 21.79
N GLU A 202 -9.64 -26.67 21.77
CA GLU A 202 -9.02 -25.74 22.73
C GLU A 202 -9.20 -24.29 22.27
N LEU A 203 -9.96 -23.48 23.03
CA LEU A 203 -9.98 -22.03 22.85
C LEU A 203 -8.63 -21.45 23.27
N VAL A 204 -7.87 -20.95 22.29
CA VAL A 204 -6.52 -20.40 22.52
C VAL A 204 -6.58 -18.93 22.92
N ALA A 205 -7.39 -18.13 22.22
CA ALA A 205 -7.55 -16.71 22.51
C ALA A 205 -8.84 -16.15 21.89
N GLU A 206 -9.18 -14.92 22.27
CA GLU A 206 -10.32 -14.16 21.74
C GLU A 206 -9.86 -12.80 21.20
N GLY A 207 -10.62 -12.23 20.26
CA GLY A 207 -10.35 -10.92 19.67
C GLY A 207 -11.62 -10.18 19.27
N GLU A 208 -11.65 -8.87 19.53
CA GLU A 208 -12.80 -8.01 19.27
C GLU A 208 -12.57 -7.03 18.11
N GLY A 209 -13.52 -6.93 17.19
CA GLY A 209 -13.38 -6.07 16.02
C GLY A 209 -14.68 -5.50 15.46
N ILE A 210 -14.56 -4.47 14.63
CA ILE A 210 -15.69 -3.84 13.93
C ILE A 210 -16.16 -4.64 12.71
N SER A 211 -15.40 -5.69 12.35
CA SER A 211 -15.77 -6.69 11.37
C SER A 211 -15.31 -8.06 11.83
N LYS A 212 -15.88 -9.14 11.28
CA LYS A 212 -15.43 -10.51 11.58
C LYS A 212 -13.94 -10.70 11.24
N GLN A 213 -13.47 -10.11 10.15
CA GLN A 213 -12.06 -10.22 9.74
C GLN A 213 -11.13 -9.49 10.71
N ASP A 214 -11.48 -8.27 11.15
CA ASP A 214 -10.75 -7.51 12.16
C ASP A 214 -10.69 -8.26 13.51
N ALA A 215 -11.83 -8.83 13.93
CA ALA A 215 -11.91 -9.63 15.16
C ALA A 215 -11.04 -10.90 15.08
N GLN A 216 -11.08 -11.61 13.94
CA GLN A 216 -10.23 -12.78 13.70
C GLN A 216 -8.74 -12.46 13.73
N GLN A 217 -8.34 -11.33 13.14
CA GLN A 217 -6.95 -10.87 13.16
C GLN A 217 -6.46 -10.68 14.60
N LYS A 218 -7.23 -9.96 15.42
CA LYS A 218 -6.86 -9.71 16.81
C LYS A 218 -6.89 -10.98 17.67
N ALA A 219 -7.78 -11.92 17.38
CA ALA A 219 -7.79 -13.22 18.04
C ALA A 219 -6.49 -13.99 17.74
N ALA A 220 -6.02 -13.95 16.49
CA ALA A 220 -4.76 -14.56 16.09
C ALA A 220 -3.54 -13.88 16.74
N GLU A 221 -3.50 -12.55 16.82
CA GLU A 221 -2.45 -11.80 17.53
C GLU A 221 -2.39 -12.18 19.02
N ALA A 222 -3.55 -12.28 19.65
CA ALA A 222 -3.66 -12.71 21.04
C ALA A 222 -3.20 -14.18 21.21
N ALA A 223 -3.53 -15.06 20.27
CA ALA A 223 -3.12 -16.46 20.30
C ALA A 223 -1.62 -16.66 20.10
N LEU A 224 -1.00 -15.94 19.16
CA LEU A 224 0.45 -15.90 18.98
C LEU A 224 1.16 -15.49 20.28
N THR A 225 0.62 -14.49 20.96
CA THR A 225 1.12 -14.04 22.26
C THR A 225 0.92 -15.08 23.35
N ALA A 226 -0.28 -15.68 23.45
CA ALA A 226 -0.61 -16.69 24.45
C ALA A 226 0.25 -17.96 24.32
N LYS A 227 0.54 -18.38 23.09
CA LYS A 227 1.38 -19.55 22.80
C LYS A 227 2.88 -19.24 22.74
N GLY A 228 3.26 -17.95 22.73
CA GLY A 228 4.66 -17.52 22.60
C GLY A 228 5.25 -17.78 21.21
N TRP A 229 4.43 -17.76 20.15
CA TRP A 229 4.81 -18.03 18.76
C TRP A 229 5.12 -16.73 17.98
N ASN A 230 5.51 -15.67 18.70
CA ASN A 230 5.82 -14.36 18.13
C ASN A 230 7.16 -14.34 17.38
N GLY A 231 7.34 -15.21 16.38
CA GLY A 231 8.32 -15.11 15.30
C GLY A 231 9.79 -14.80 15.65
N GLY A 232 10.22 -14.99 16.90
CA GLY A 232 11.51 -14.52 17.41
C GLY A 232 12.22 -15.57 18.25
N ASN A 233 13.31 -16.10 17.68
CA ASN A 233 14.37 -16.87 18.32
C ASN A 233 13.97 -18.12 19.11
N GLY A 234 13.97 -19.25 18.40
CA GLY A 234 14.00 -20.59 18.95
C GLY A 234 14.83 -21.57 18.12
N LYS A 235 15.88 -21.12 17.42
CA LYS A 235 17.12 -21.84 17.08
C LYS A 235 18.05 -20.96 16.25
#